data_AF-A0A522DVJ8-F1
#
_entry.id   AF-A0A522DVJ8-F1
#
_cell.length_a   1.000
_cell.length_b   1.000
_cell.length_c   1.000
_cell.angle_alpha   90.00
_cell.angle_beta   90.00
_cell.angle_gamma   90.00
#
_symmetry.space_group_name_H-M   'P 1'
#
loop_
_entity.id
_entity.type
_entity.pdbx_description
1 polymer ?
#
loop_
_entity_poly.entity_id
_entity_poly.type
_entity_poly.pdbx_seq_one_letter_code
_entity_poly.pdbx_strand_id
1 'polypeptide(L)'
;MLINPKIHLSYFANTRLIDIQLERFRDQEKGRFGLVSSELPLISNLSLKQNCALILQYHRHFPTRAAFNEAGKLLALFGLEHKSDLDYSRLHEIDIFIGKLIRAALLEQAFVVVDRPSEQLHADFEMSDIIVMIDKLAHCFAACHILEYQWEEDHYHGLRRVL
;
A
#
# COMPACT_ATOMS: atom_id res chain seq x y z
N MET A 1 14.19 -10.57 -13.09
CA MET A 1 12.79 -11.02 -13.33
C MET A 1 11.93 -9.78 -13.50
N LEU A 2 11.00 -9.73 -14.46
CA LEU A 2 10.11 -8.58 -14.63
C LEU A 2 9.28 -8.43 -13.34
N ILE A 3 9.62 -7.40 -12.56
CA ILE A 3 8.71 -6.80 -11.59
C ILE A 3 7.38 -6.63 -12.33
N ASN A 4 6.31 -7.18 -11.77
CA ASN A 4 4.95 -7.17 -12.34
C ASN A 4 4.72 -5.89 -13.17
N PRO A 5 4.27 -5.97 -14.43
CA PRO A 5 4.24 -4.82 -15.34
C PRO A 5 3.37 -3.65 -14.83
N LYS A 6 2.53 -3.88 -13.82
CA LYS A 6 1.74 -2.85 -13.13
C LYS A 6 2.48 -2.11 -12.03
N ILE A 7 3.63 -2.61 -11.57
CA ILE A 7 4.40 -2.04 -10.46
C ILE A 7 5.57 -1.25 -11.04
N HIS A 8 5.58 0.04 -10.78
CA HIS A 8 6.57 0.98 -11.29
C HIS A 8 7.32 1.60 -10.13
N LEU A 9 8.64 1.48 -10.14
CA LEU A 9 9.51 2.08 -9.14
C LEU A 9 10.19 3.32 -9.72
N SER A 10 10.14 4.43 -9.00
CA SER A 10 10.73 5.70 -9.42
C SER A 10 11.52 6.32 -8.29
N TYR A 11 12.73 6.76 -8.60
CA TYR A 11 13.66 7.35 -7.66
C TYR A 11 13.78 8.85 -7.84
N PHE A 12 13.90 9.56 -6.73
CA PHE A 12 13.95 11.02 -6.71
C PHE A 12 15.09 11.51 -5.84
N ALA A 13 15.76 12.58 -6.29
CA ALA A 13 16.92 13.13 -5.59
C ALA A 13 16.56 13.84 -4.26
N ASN A 14 15.30 14.23 -4.06
CA ASN A 14 14.83 14.91 -2.85
C ASN A 14 13.31 14.88 -2.71
N THR A 15 12.83 15.21 -1.51
CA THR A 15 11.41 15.21 -1.12
C THR A 15 10.56 16.13 -2.02
N ARG A 16 11.05 17.31 -2.39
CA ARG A 16 10.31 18.26 -3.24
C ARG A 16 9.92 17.64 -4.59
N LEU A 17 10.78 16.82 -5.19
CA LEU A 17 10.46 16.15 -6.45
C LEU A 17 9.42 15.03 -6.27
N ILE A 18 9.46 14.33 -5.13
CA ILE A 18 8.46 13.33 -4.75
C ILE A 18 7.10 14.01 -4.57
N ASP A 19 7.04 15.12 -3.82
CA ASP A 19 5.81 15.86 -3.57
C ASP A 19 5.17 16.37 -4.87
N ILE A 20 5.96 16.95 -5.78
CA ILE A 20 5.49 17.38 -7.10
C ILE A 20 4.91 16.19 -7.87
N GLN A 21 5.54 15.02 -7.81
CA GLN A 21 5.05 13.83 -8.50
C GLN A 21 3.77 13.27 -7.87
N LEU A 22 3.68 13.28 -6.54
CA LEU A 22 2.47 12.89 -5.79
C LEU A 22 1.28 13.78 -6.15
N GLU A 23 1.47 15.10 -6.21
CA GLU A 23 0.44 16.06 -6.62
C GLU A 23 -0.03 15.77 -8.06
N ARG A 24 0.92 15.55 -8.98
CA ARG A 24 0.59 15.20 -10.37
C ARG A 24 -0.26 13.94 -10.47
N PHE A 25 0.14 12.87 -9.78
CA PHE A 25 -0.65 11.64 -9.78
C PHE A 25 -2.03 11.84 -9.14
N ARG A 26 -2.12 12.57 -8.03
CA ARG A 26 -3.39 12.88 -7.38
C ARG A 26 -4.35 13.61 -8.32
N ASP A 27 -3.85 14.57 -9.09
CA ASP A 27 -4.65 15.36 -10.03
C ASP A 27 -5.08 14.54 -11.26
N GLN A 28 -4.16 13.75 -11.82
CA GLN A 28 -4.40 12.92 -13.00
C GLN A 28 -5.36 11.75 -12.70
N GLU A 29 -5.26 11.18 -11.50
CA GLU A 29 -5.93 9.93 -11.11
C GLU A 29 -7.08 10.16 -10.13
N LYS A 30 -7.68 11.35 -10.20
CA LYS A 30 -8.76 11.79 -9.30
C LYS A 30 -9.89 10.76 -9.24
N GLY A 31 -10.22 10.34 -8.02
CA GLY A 31 -11.29 9.36 -7.76
C GLY A 31 -10.84 7.89 -7.71
N ARG A 32 -9.66 7.58 -8.28
CA ARG A 32 -9.04 6.24 -8.18
C ARG A 32 -7.65 6.25 -7.54
N PHE A 33 -7.15 7.43 -7.16
CA PHE A 33 -5.87 7.61 -6.46
C PHE A 33 -5.92 7.05 -5.03
N GLY A 34 -5.21 5.94 -4.81
CA GLY A 34 -5.02 5.31 -3.50
C GLY A 34 -3.60 5.55 -2.99
N LEU A 35 -3.45 6.25 -1.86
CA LEU A 35 -2.14 6.59 -1.31
C LEU A 35 -1.79 5.72 -0.09
N VAL A 36 -0.57 5.20 -0.07
CA VAL A 36 0.08 4.57 1.08
C VAL A 36 1.22 5.49 1.53
N SER A 37 1.02 6.23 2.62
CA SER A 37 1.99 7.22 3.13
C SER A 37 1.97 7.24 4.65
N SER A 38 3.08 7.65 5.28
CA SER A 38 3.18 7.94 6.72
C SER A 38 2.13 8.98 7.15
N GLU A 39 1.87 9.97 6.29
CA GLU A 39 0.91 11.07 6.50
C GLU A 39 -0.56 10.65 6.43
N LEU A 40 -0.85 9.42 5.96
CA LEU A 40 -2.21 8.88 5.91
C LEU A 40 -2.35 7.68 6.88
N PRO A 41 -2.46 7.91 8.20
CA PRO A 41 -2.57 6.83 9.17
C PRO A 41 -3.91 6.08 9.06
N LEU A 42 -3.93 4.88 9.64
CA LEU A 42 -5.19 4.18 9.89
C LEU A 42 -6.00 4.94 10.95
N ILE A 43 -7.31 4.81 10.89
CA ILE A 43 -8.21 5.40 11.89
C ILE A 43 -8.06 4.61 13.18
N SER A 44 -7.64 5.29 14.26
CA SER A 44 -7.14 4.65 15.48
C SER A 44 -8.18 3.88 16.27
N ASN A 45 -9.45 4.31 16.24
CA ASN A 45 -10.56 3.65 16.94
C ASN A 45 -11.23 2.53 16.12
N LEU A 46 -10.70 2.20 14.94
CA LEU A 46 -11.17 1.11 14.11
C LEU A 46 -10.17 -0.05 14.15
N SER A 47 -10.68 -1.27 14.11
CA SER A 47 -9.84 -2.45 13.90
C SER A 47 -9.18 -2.41 12.51
N LEU A 48 -8.17 -3.26 12.31
CA LEU A 48 -7.52 -3.40 11.00
C LEU A 48 -8.53 -3.75 9.88
N LYS A 49 -9.42 -4.72 10.14
CA LYS A 49 -10.48 -5.12 9.20
C LYS A 49 -11.47 -3.99 8.93
N GLN A 50 -11.87 -3.24 9.96
CA GLN A 50 -12.75 -2.09 9.81
C GLN A 50 -12.12 -0.99 8.95
N ASN A 51 -10.84 -0.69 9.20
CA ASN A 51 -10.05 0.25 8.41
C ASN A 51 -10.06 -0.12 6.91
N CYS A 52 -9.83 -1.40 6.59
CA CYS A 52 -9.87 -1.90 5.22
C CYS A 52 -11.28 -1.85 4.60
N ALA A 53 -12.28 -2.32 5.33
CA ALA A 53 -13.67 -2.41 4.85
C ALA A 53 -14.31 -1.04 4.57
N LEU A 54 -13.89 0.00 5.28
CA LEU A 54 -14.48 1.35 5.17
C LEU A 54 -14.39 1.91 3.74
N ILE A 55 -13.30 1.62 3.02
CA ILE A 55 -13.11 2.06 1.64
C ILE A 55 -14.21 1.48 0.73
N LEU A 56 -14.53 0.19 0.88
CA LEU A 56 -15.58 -0.49 0.11
C LEU A 56 -16.97 0.05 0.43
N GLN A 57 -17.24 0.37 1.69
CA GLN A 57 -18.53 0.93 2.10
C GLN A 57 -18.72 2.34 1.55
N TYR A 58 -17.69 3.19 1.66
CA TYR A 58 -17.79 4.60 1.31
C TYR A 58 -17.74 4.83 -0.21
N HIS A 59 -16.80 4.21 -0.91
CA HIS A 59 -16.58 4.46 -2.34
C HIS A 59 -17.38 3.53 -3.25
N ARG A 60 -17.75 2.34 -2.78
CA ARG A 60 -18.41 1.31 -3.61
C ARG A 60 -19.78 0.91 -3.09
N HIS A 61 -20.25 1.52 -2.01
CA HIS A 61 -21.55 1.25 -1.37
C HIS A 61 -21.77 -0.22 -1.02
N PHE A 62 -20.70 -0.95 -0.68
CA PHE A 62 -20.82 -2.35 -0.29
C PHE A 62 -21.62 -2.45 1.02
N PRO A 63 -22.56 -3.42 1.14
CA PRO A 63 -23.15 -3.75 2.42
C PRO A 63 -22.08 -4.13 3.43
N THR A 64 -22.26 -3.75 4.70
CA THR A 64 -21.26 -3.96 5.77
C THR A 64 -20.69 -5.37 5.80
N ARG A 65 -21.55 -6.39 5.79
CA ARG A 65 -21.09 -7.79 5.81
C ARG A 65 -20.22 -8.15 4.60
N ALA A 66 -20.57 -7.66 3.41
CA ALA A 66 -19.81 -7.91 2.19
C ALA A 66 -18.44 -7.21 2.23
N ALA A 67 -18.40 -5.94 2.68
CA ALA A 67 -17.16 -5.18 2.82
C ALA A 67 -16.18 -5.85 3.82
N PHE A 68 -16.70 -6.31 4.95
CA PHE A 68 -15.89 -7.01 5.96
C PHE A 68 -15.37 -8.36 5.46
N ASN A 69 -16.21 -9.13 4.75
CA ASN A 69 -15.77 -10.39 4.16
C ASN A 69 -14.63 -10.16 3.15
N GLU A 70 -14.75 -9.14 2.31
CA GLU A 70 -13.73 -8.84 1.29
C GLU A 70 -12.43 -8.35 1.93
N ALA A 71 -12.51 -7.43 2.88
CA ALA A 71 -11.35 -7.01 3.67
C ALA A 71 -10.67 -8.19 4.38
N GLY A 72 -11.46 -9.11 4.94
CA GLY A 72 -10.95 -10.31 5.59
C GLY A 72 -10.18 -11.25 4.64
N LYS A 73 -10.67 -11.47 3.42
CA LYS A 73 -9.96 -12.27 2.41
C LYS A 73 -8.62 -11.65 2.05
N LEU A 74 -8.58 -10.32 1.88
CA LEU A 74 -7.33 -9.63 1.55
C LEU A 74 -6.34 -9.70 2.71
N LEU A 75 -6.79 -9.49 3.95
CA LEU A 75 -5.93 -9.68 5.14
C LEU A 75 -5.39 -11.11 5.24
N ALA A 76 -6.18 -12.10 4.85
CA ALA A 76 -5.75 -13.51 4.82
C ALA A 76 -4.60 -13.78 3.83
N LEU A 77 -4.53 -13.06 2.70
CA LEU A 77 -3.39 -13.16 1.77
C LEU A 77 -2.03 -12.80 2.41
N PHE A 78 -2.09 -12.07 3.54
CA PHE A 78 -0.94 -11.66 4.32
C PHE A 78 -0.81 -12.41 5.65
N GLY A 79 -1.67 -13.40 5.93
CA GLY A 79 -1.67 -14.12 7.20
C GLY A 79 -2.12 -13.28 8.41
N LEU A 80 -2.89 -12.20 8.17
CA LEU A 80 -3.32 -11.24 9.19
C LEU A 80 -4.73 -11.52 9.75
N GLU A 81 -5.30 -12.70 9.51
CA GLU A 81 -6.66 -13.06 9.96
C GLU A 81 -6.77 -12.94 11.49
N HIS A 82 -5.76 -13.42 12.21
CA HIS A 82 -5.67 -13.40 13.66
C HIS A 82 -5.48 -11.99 14.25
N LYS A 83 -5.06 -11.02 13.43
CA LYS A 83 -4.90 -9.61 13.81
C LYS A 83 -6.06 -8.72 13.33
N SER A 84 -7.02 -9.28 12.60
CA SER A 84 -8.05 -8.52 11.89
C SER A 84 -8.92 -7.65 12.81
N ASP A 85 -9.13 -8.08 14.05
CA ASP A 85 -9.94 -7.38 15.05
C ASP A 85 -9.10 -6.54 16.04
N LEU A 86 -7.78 -6.46 15.85
CA LEU A 86 -6.92 -5.58 16.65
C LEU A 86 -7.09 -4.12 16.23
N ASP A 87 -7.07 -3.22 17.22
CA ASP A 87 -6.97 -1.78 17.02
C ASP A 87 -5.53 -1.34 16.71
N TYR A 88 -5.39 -0.08 16.27
CA TYR A 88 -4.12 0.50 15.84
C TYR A 88 -2.98 0.37 16.86
N SER A 89 -3.26 0.47 18.16
CA SER A 89 -2.22 0.49 19.20
C SER A 89 -1.51 -0.86 19.39
N ARG A 90 -2.11 -1.93 18.85
CA ARG A 90 -1.63 -3.31 18.98
C ARG A 90 -1.05 -3.87 17.68
N LEU A 91 -1.01 -3.06 16.62
CA LEU A 91 -0.46 -3.44 15.33
C LEU A 91 1.02 -3.06 15.23
N HIS A 92 1.81 -3.90 14.58
CA HIS A 92 3.16 -3.52 14.18
C HIS A 92 3.12 -2.68 12.90
N GLU A 93 4.19 -1.94 12.63
CA GLU A 93 4.31 -1.09 11.44
C GLU A 93 3.99 -1.82 10.12
N ILE A 94 4.40 -3.09 9.99
CA ILE A 94 4.14 -3.92 8.82
C ILE A 94 2.64 -4.23 8.67
N ASP A 95 1.94 -4.48 9.78
CA ASP A 95 0.50 -4.72 9.77
C ASP A 95 -0.24 -3.43 9.37
N ILE A 96 0.24 -2.28 9.86
CA ILE A 96 -0.27 -0.95 9.51
C ILE A 96 -0.04 -0.66 8.03
N PHE A 97 1.16 -0.92 7.51
CA PHE A 97 1.52 -0.75 6.11
C PHE A 97 0.63 -1.60 5.20
N ILE A 98 0.45 -2.89 5.52
CA ILE A 98 -0.45 -3.79 4.79
C ILE A 98 -1.89 -3.28 4.84
N GLY A 99 -2.35 -2.80 5.99
CA GLY A 99 -3.68 -2.19 6.12
C GLY A 99 -3.88 -0.98 5.21
N LYS A 100 -2.89 -0.08 5.14
CA LYS A 100 -2.90 1.07 4.22
C LYS A 100 -2.88 0.63 2.77
N LEU A 101 -2.07 -0.38 2.43
CA LEU A 101 -1.96 -0.92 1.09
C LEU A 101 -3.28 -1.55 0.62
N ILE A 102 -3.94 -2.35 1.47
CA ILE A 102 -5.26 -2.91 1.18
C ILE A 102 -6.28 -1.78 0.96
N ARG A 103 -6.29 -0.76 1.83
CA ARG A 103 -7.20 0.40 1.66
C ARG A 103 -7.00 1.09 0.31
N ALA A 104 -5.76 1.35 -0.08
CA ALA A 104 -5.45 1.97 -1.36
C ALA A 104 -5.89 1.10 -2.56
N ALA A 105 -5.66 -0.21 -2.46
CA ALA A 105 -5.99 -1.17 -3.52
C ALA A 105 -7.49 -1.47 -3.67
N LEU A 106 -8.30 -1.19 -2.65
CA LEU A 106 -9.75 -1.45 -2.65
C LEU A 106 -10.59 -0.38 -3.39
N LEU A 107 -9.95 0.70 -3.86
CA LEU A 107 -10.60 1.67 -4.75
C LEU A 107 -10.94 1.01 -6.10
N GLU A 108 -12.00 1.50 -6.74
CA GLU A 108 -12.36 1.01 -8.08
C GLU A 108 -11.29 1.44 -9.09
N GLN A 109 -10.77 0.47 -9.84
CA GLN A 109 -9.66 0.67 -10.80
C GLN A 109 -8.48 1.42 -10.17
N ALA A 110 -8.13 1.06 -8.92
CA ALA A 110 -7.16 1.79 -8.12
C ALA A 110 -5.86 2.09 -8.86
N PHE A 111 -5.43 3.35 -8.79
CA PHE A 111 -4.08 3.79 -9.09
C PHE A 111 -3.38 3.98 -7.76
N VAL A 112 -2.59 2.98 -7.36
CA VAL A 112 -1.94 2.95 -6.05
C VAL A 112 -0.63 3.72 -6.12
N VAL A 113 -0.36 4.56 -5.13
CA VAL A 113 0.95 5.19 -4.94
C VAL A 113 1.45 4.88 -3.54
N VAL A 114 2.66 4.31 -3.46
CA VAL A 114 3.38 4.05 -2.23
C VAL A 114 4.46 5.11 -2.09
N ASP A 115 4.25 6.02 -1.13
CA ASP A 115 5.11 7.16 -0.85
C ASP A 115 6.18 6.77 0.17
N ARG A 116 7.45 6.75 -0.26
CA ARG A 116 8.65 6.52 0.55
C ARG A 116 8.48 5.35 1.54
N PRO A 117 8.31 4.11 1.04
CA PRO A 117 8.12 2.96 1.92
C PRO A 117 9.28 2.78 2.92
N SER A 118 10.50 3.19 2.58
CA SER A 118 11.66 3.20 3.49
C SER A 118 11.46 4.08 4.73
N GLU A 119 10.66 5.14 4.65
CA GLU A 119 10.31 5.99 5.81
C GLU A 119 9.20 5.38 6.68
N GLN A 120 8.46 4.37 6.17
CA GLN A 120 7.30 3.78 6.84
C GLN A 120 7.59 2.46 7.55
N LEU A 121 8.67 1.78 7.19
CA LEU A 121 9.08 0.50 7.73
C LEU A 121 10.50 0.63 8.31
N HIS A 122 10.78 -0.06 9.41
CA HIS A 122 12.12 -0.13 9.97
C HIS A 122 13.12 -0.74 8.99
N ALA A 123 14.41 -0.45 9.20
CA ALA A 123 15.53 -0.88 8.35
C ALA A 123 15.70 -2.40 8.20
N ASP A 124 14.99 -3.19 9.02
CA ASP A 124 15.00 -4.65 8.95
C ASP A 124 14.13 -5.20 7.80
N PHE A 125 13.33 -4.36 7.14
CA PHE A 125 12.52 -4.76 5.99
C PHE A 125 13.27 -4.54 4.68
N GLU A 126 13.51 -5.64 3.97
CA GLU A 126 14.08 -5.59 2.63
C GLU A 126 13.05 -5.05 1.64
N MET A 127 13.50 -4.22 0.70
CA MET A 127 12.61 -3.66 -0.33
C MET A 127 11.98 -4.73 -1.22
N SER A 128 12.61 -5.91 -1.35
CA SER A 128 12.01 -7.08 -2.01
C SER A 128 10.72 -7.53 -1.33
N ASP A 129 10.64 -7.45 -0.01
CA ASP A 129 9.45 -7.86 0.74
C ASP A 129 8.28 -6.90 0.46
N ILE A 130 8.55 -5.61 0.34
CA ILE A 130 7.56 -4.60 -0.06
C ILE A 130 6.99 -4.92 -1.44
N ILE A 131 7.84 -5.23 -2.42
CA ILE A 131 7.37 -5.57 -3.76
C ILE A 131 6.54 -6.85 -3.75
N VAL A 132 6.95 -7.87 -3.00
CA VAL A 132 6.17 -9.11 -2.83
C VAL A 132 4.81 -8.81 -2.19
N MET A 133 4.76 -7.94 -1.18
CA MET A 133 3.50 -7.52 -0.55
C MET A 133 2.57 -6.80 -1.54
N ILE A 134 3.11 -5.90 -2.36
CA ILE A 134 2.36 -5.19 -3.40
C ILE A 134 1.86 -6.15 -4.49
N ASP A 135 2.69 -7.10 -4.91
CA ASP A 135 2.37 -8.06 -5.96
C ASP A 135 1.18 -8.97 -5.60
N LYS A 136 1.06 -9.36 -4.32
CA LYS A 136 -0.11 -10.09 -3.81
C LYS A 136 -1.44 -9.37 -4.09
N LEU A 137 -1.43 -8.05 -4.20
CA LEU A 137 -2.60 -7.21 -4.48
C LEU A 137 -2.67 -6.73 -5.93
N ALA A 138 -1.80 -7.17 -6.83
CA ALA A 138 -1.76 -6.70 -8.22
C ALA A 138 -3.03 -6.99 -9.03
N HIS A 139 -3.86 -7.92 -8.56
CA HIS A 139 -5.18 -8.18 -9.13
C HIS A 139 -6.24 -7.14 -8.72
N CYS A 140 -6.00 -6.34 -7.67
CA CYS A 140 -6.92 -5.33 -7.15
C CYS A 140 -6.75 -3.95 -7.81
N PHE A 141 -5.56 -3.64 -8.34
CA PHE A 141 -5.25 -2.32 -8.89
C PHE A 141 -4.92 -2.33 -10.39
N ALA A 142 -5.07 -1.17 -11.03
CA ALA A 142 -4.71 -0.94 -12.41
C ALA A 142 -3.20 -0.73 -12.57
N ALA A 143 -2.62 0.10 -11.70
CA ALA A 143 -1.19 0.37 -11.60
C ALA A 143 -0.80 0.68 -10.15
N CYS A 144 0.47 0.46 -9.82
CA CYS A 144 1.07 0.82 -8.55
C CYS A 144 2.40 1.53 -8.81
N HIS A 145 2.58 2.72 -8.23
CA HIS A 145 3.81 3.49 -8.31
C HIS A 145 4.45 3.58 -6.93
N ILE A 146 5.70 3.15 -6.80
CA ILE A 146 6.52 3.33 -5.62
C ILE A 146 7.42 4.54 -5.86
N LEU A 147 7.31 5.55 -5.01
CA LEU A 147 8.13 6.76 -5.07
C LEU A 147 9.13 6.72 -3.92
N GLU A 148 10.40 6.73 -4.25
CA GLU A 148 11.45 6.52 -3.27
C GLU A 148 12.63 7.47 -3.50
N TYR A 149 13.45 7.67 -2.49
CA TYR A 149 14.69 8.43 -2.64
C TYR A 149 15.74 7.69 -3.45
N GLN A 150 16.53 8.44 -4.22
CA GLN A 150 17.59 7.88 -5.04
C GLN A 150 18.70 7.17 -4.23
N TRP A 151 18.96 7.57 -2.98
CA TRP A 151 19.92 6.86 -2.14
C TRP A 151 19.44 5.47 -1.71
N GLU A 152 18.14 5.17 -1.83
CA GLU A 152 17.62 3.83 -1.59
C GLU A 152 17.81 2.91 -2.80
N GLU A 153 18.21 3.44 -3.97
CA GLU A 153 18.28 2.69 -5.23
C GLU A 153 19.11 1.40 -5.10
N ASP A 154 20.22 1.45 -4.35
CA ASP A 154 21.09 0.29 -4.11
C ASP A 154 20.40 -0.81 -3.29
N HIS A 155 19.49 -0.47 -2.38
CA HIS A 155 18.66 -1.46 -1.66
C HIS A 155 17.66 -2.17 -2.58
N TYR A 156 17.39 -1.65 -3.78
CA TYR A 156 16.56 -2.31 -4.79
C TYR A 156 17.37 -3.03 -5.89
N HIS A 157 18.63 -2.67 -6.12
CA HIS A 157 19.46 -3.32 -7.14
C HIS A 157 19.76 -4.81 -6.81
N GLY A 158 19.59 -5.23 -5.55
CA GLY A 158 19.62 -6.65 -5.16
C GLY A 158 18.62 -7.53 -5.92
N LEU A 159 17.50 -6.96 -6.40
CA LEU A 159 16.49 -7.65 -7.20
C LEU A 159 16.92 -7.95 -8.65
N ARG A 160 18.03 -7.37 -9.11
CA ARG A 160 18.63 -7.66 -10.43
C ARG A 160 19.67 -8.78 -10.40
N ARG A 161 20.17 -9.18 -9.23
CA ARG A 161 21.39 -10.01 -9.11
C ARG A 161 21.24 -11.38 -8.44
N VAL A 162 20.03 -11.81 -8.10
CA VAL A 162 19.79 -13.21 -7.72
C VAL A 162 19.36 -13.99 -8.96
N LEU A 163 20.36 -14.46 -9.69
CA LEU A 163 20.31 -15.54 -10.68
C LEU A 163 21.39 -16.55 -10.33
#